data_AF-A0A832TMH9-F1
#
_entry.id   AF-A0A832TMH9-F1
#
_cell.length_a   1.000
_cell.length_b   1.000
_cell.length_c   1.000
_cell.angle_alpha   90.00
_cell.angle_beta   90.00
_cell.angle_gamma   90.00
#
_symmetry.space_group_name_H-M   'P 1'
#
loop_
_entity.id
_entity.type
_entity.pdbx_description
1 polymer ?
#
loop_
_entity_poly.entity_id
_entity_poly.type
_entity_poly.pdbx_seq_one_letter_code
_entity_poly.pdbx_strand_id
1 'polypeptide(L)' 'GIYHITNDGICSWYEFASSIIDNVTPCTSEEFPRKAKRPKYSVLVNTKTGPMRHWKEALKDYLQERNI' A
#
# COMPACT_ATOMS: atom_id res chain seq x y z
N GLY A 1 -4.70 12.37 -20.90
CA GLY A 1 -5.54 11.14 -20.83
C GLY A 1 -5.59 10.61 -19.41
N ILE A 2 -6.22 9.46 -19.17
CA ILE A 2 -6.29 8.81 -17.84
C ILE A 2 -5.14 7.81 -17.67
N TYR A 3 -4.46 7.86 -16.52
CA TYR A 3 -3.29 7.03 -16.17
C TYR A 3 -3.44 6.48 -14.74
N HIS A 4 -2.95 5.26 -14.52
CA HIS A 4 -2.67 4.75 -13.17
C HIS A 4 -1.19 4.99 -12.85
N ILE A 5 -0.93 5.45 -11.63
CA ILE A 5 0.42 5.65 -11.10
C ILE A 5 0.43 5.17 -9.66
N THR A 6 0.94 3.97 -9.44
CA THR A 6 1.17 3.38 -8.12
C THR A 6 2.58 2.78 -8.06
N ASN A 7 3.17 2.67 -6.87
CA ASN A 7 4.41 1.91 -6.71
C ASN A 7 4.19 0.44 -7.09
N ASP A 8 5.23 -0.19 -7.61
CA ASP A 8 5.12 -1.59 -8.05
C ASP A 8 5.03 -2.56 -6.86
N GLY A 9 4.50 -3.75 -7.15
CA GLY A 9 4.16 -4.76 -6.17
C GLY A 9 2.77 -4.53 -5.56
N ILE A 10 2.38 -5.44 -4.67
CA ILE A 10 1.09 -5.41 -3.98
C ILE A 10 1.29 -5.70 -2.50
N CYS A 11 0.38 -5.19 -1.68
CA CYS A 11 0.28 -5.57 -0.27
C CYS A 11 -1.13 -5.27 0.26
N SER A 12 -1.48 -5.96 1.31
CA SER A 12 -2.58 -5.60 2.20
C SER A 12 -2.17 -4.45 3.13
N TRP A 13 -3.16 -3.81 3.75
CA TRP A 13 -2.90 -2.83 4.82
C TRP A 13 -2.10 -3.41 5.98
N TYR A 14 -2.31 -4.71 6.26
CA TYR A 14 -1.56 -5.44 7.27
C TYR A 14 -0.07 -5.52 6.89
N GLU A 15 0.26 -6.03 5.71
CA GLU A 15 1.66 -6.17 5.26
C GLU A 15 2.39 -4.81 5.17
N PHE A 16 1.68 -3.77 4.75
CA PHE A 16 2.23 -2.42 4.73
C PHE A 16 2.55 -1.93 6.15
N ALA A 17 1.61 -2.08 7.10
CA ALA A 17 1.83 -1.69 8.49
C ALA A 17 2.95 -2.50 9.16
N SER A 18 2.99 -3.83 8.95
CA SER A 18 4.03 -4.71 9.48
C SER A 18 5.43 -4.42 8.92
N SER A 19 5.53 -3.65 7.84
CA SER A 19 6.81 -3.19 7.31
C SER A 19 7.28 -1.86 7.91
N ILE A 20 6.47 -1.26 8.79
CA ILE A 20 6.74 0.04 9.43
C ILE A 20 6.90 -0.12 10.94
N ILE A 21 6.05 -0.93 11.58
CA ILE A 21 6.04 -1.13 13.03
C ILE A 21 5.99 -2.61 13.39
N ASP A 22 6.57 -2.94 14.53
CA ASP A 22 6.46 -4.27 15.13
C ASP A 22 5.07 -4.49 15.77
N ASN A 23 4.70 -5.75 15.97
CA ASN A 23 3.48 -6.19 16.70
C ASN A 23 2.13 -5.88 16.01
N VAL A 24 2.10 -5.77 14.69
CA VAL A 24 0.84 -5.67 13.95
C VAL A 24 0.13 -7.03 13.95
N THR A 25 -1.17 -7.03 14.26
CA THR A 25 -2.03 -8.23 14.18
C THR A 25 -3.00 -8.06 13.01
N PRO A 26 -3.17 -9.06 12.13
CA PRO A 26 -4.11 -8.97 11.01
C PRO A 26 -5.56 -8.98 11.52
N CYS A 27 -6.44 -8.28 10.81
CA CYS A 27 -7.89 -8.32 11.04
C CYS A 27 -8.65 -8.18 9.71
N THR A 28 -9.94 -8.52 9.73
CA THR A 28 -10.87 -8.40 8.63
C THR A 28 -11.54 -7.02 8.61
N SER A 29 -12.13 -6.64 7.46
CA SER A 29 -12.87 -5.37 7.38
C SER A 29 -14.18 -5.41 8.17
N GLU A 30 -14.72 -6.62 8.37
CA GLU A 30 -15.94 -6.90 9.11
C GLU A 30 -15.79 -6.65 10.61
N GLU A 31 -14.60 -6.84 11.18
CA GLU A 31 -14.29 -6.54 12.59
C GLU A 31 -14.35 -5.04 12.90
N PHE A 32 -14.07 -4.19 11.91
CA PHE A 32 -14.04 -2.73 12.06
C PHE A 32 -14.88 -2.01 10.99
N PRO A 33 -16.22 -2.10 11.08
CA PRO A 33 -17.12 -1.61 10.05
C PRO A 33 -17.05 -0.08 9.90
N ARG A 34 -17.12 0.38 8.65
CA ARG A 34 -17.18 1.81 8.30
C ARG A 34 -18.36 2.07 7.38
N LYS A 35 -18.92 3.28 7.44
CA LYS A 35 -20.06 3.69 6.59
C LYS A 35 -19.73 3.59 5.10
N ALA A 36 -18.50 3.94 4.71
CA ALA A 36 -18.03 3.80 3.34
C ALA A 36 -17.54 2.37 3.07
N LYS A 37 -18.05 1.75 1.99
CA LYS A 37 -17.59 0.44 1.53
C LYS A 37 -16.19 0.58 0.93
N ARG A 38 -15.21 -0.13 1.49
CA ARG A 38 -13.86 -0.22 0.93
C ARG A 38 -13.80 -1.37 -0.07
N PRO A 39 -13.12 -1.19 -1.22
CA PRO A 39 -12.88 -2.29 -2.14
C PRO A 39 -11.99 -3.36 -1.47
N LYS A 40 -12.33 -4.64 -1.69
CA LYS A 40 -11.50 -5.76 -1.22
C LYS A 40 -10.18 -5.87 -1.98
N TYR A 41 -10.15 -5.37 -3.21
CA TYR A 41 -8.98 -5.39 -4.09
C TYR A 41 -8.95 -4.10 -4.92
N SER A 42 -7.87 -3.34 -4.81
CA SER A 42 -7.70 -2.06 -5.49
C SER A 42 -6.28 -1.88 -6.05
N VAL A 43 -5.60 -2.97 -6.37
CA VAL A 43 -4.32 -2.94 -7.07
C VAL A 43 -4.54 -2.40 -8.48
N LEU A 44 -3.69 -1.47 -8.90
CA LEU A 44 -3.73 -0.86 -10.21
C LEU A 44 -2.48 -1.24 -11.00
N VAL A 45 -2.66 -1.62 -12.27
CA VAL A 45 -1.55 -1.83 -13.20
C VAL A 45 -1.27 -0.53 -13.93
N ASN A 46 0.00 -0.08 -13.91
CA ASN A 46 0.46 1.09 -14.64
C ASN A 46 0.67 0.73 -16.12
N THR A 47 -0.39 0.78 -16.94
CA THR A 47 -0.36 0.31 -18.34
C THR A 47 0.19 1.32 -19.35
N LYS A 48 0.30 2.60 -18.97
CA LYS A 48 0.68 3.71 -19.86
C LYS A 48 1.98 4.42 -19.45
N THR A 49 2.65 3.90 -18.45
CA THR A 49 3.97 4.37 -17.98
C THR A 49 4.87 3.16 -17.75
N GLY A 50 6.17 3.39 -17.59
CA GLY A 50 7.06 2.34 -17.08
C GLY A 50 6.67 1.90 -15.66
N PRO A 51 7.17 0.75 -15.19
CA PRO A 51 7.01 0.33 -13.81
C PRO A 51 7.63 1.38 -12.87
N MET A 52 6.94 1.68 -11.77
CA MET A 52 7.49 2.49 -10.69
C MET A 52 8.38 1.62 -9.81
N ARG A 53 9.24 2.23 -8.97
CA ARG A 53 10.01 1.47 -7.96
C ARG A 53 9.08 0.65 -7.05
N HIS A 54 9.58 -0.47 -6.53
CA HIS A 54 8.81 -1.36 -5.67
C HIS A 54 8.38 -0.62 -4.38
N TRP A 55 7.18 -0.89 -3.86
CA TRP A 55 6.63 -0.13 -2.74
C TRP A 55 7.51 -0.18 -1.48
N LYS A 56 8.22 -1.29 -1.23
CA LYS A 56 9.16 -1.41 -0.11
C LYS A 56 10.35 -0.47 -0.23
N GLU A 57 10.88 -0.27 -1.44
CA GLU A 57 11.99 0.67 -1.68
C GLU A 57 11.50 2.10 -1.49
N ALA A 58 10.33 2.43 -2.04
CA ALA A 58 9.72 3.74 -1.85
C ALA A 58 9.43 4.06 -0.38
N LEU A 59 8.94 3.07 0.38
CA LEU A 59 8.68 3.20 1.80
C LEU A 59 9.98 3.42 2.57
N LYS A 60 11.02 2.64 2.29
CA LYS A 60 12.34 2.78 2.92
C LYS A 60 12.89 4.20 2.71
N ASP A 61 12.89 4.68 1.47
CA ASP A 61 13.39 6.02 1.14
C ASP A 61 12.59 7.10 1.87
N TYR A 62 11.26 6.95 1.93
CA TYR A 62 10.39 7.89 2.65
C TYR A 62 10.69 7.91 4.16
N LEU A 63 10.85 6.76 4.81
CA LEU A 63 11.17 6.69 6.24
C LEU A 63 12.53 7.32 6.54
N GLN A 64 13.53 7.02 5.70
CA GLN A 64 14.86 7.64 5.79
C GLN A 64 14.80 9.17 5.66
N GLU A 65 14.06 9.69 4.67
CA GLU A 65 13.89 11.14 4.48
C GLU A 65 13.18 11.80 5.66
N ARG A 66 12.25 11.08 6.31
CA ARG A 66 11.49 11.57 7.46
C ARG A 66 12.21 11.39 8.80
N ASN A 67 13.39 10.77 8.81
CA ASN A 67 14.13 10.38 10.01
C ASN A 67 13.26 9.56 10.99
N ILE A 68 12.47 8.63 10.44
CA ILE A 68 11.66 7.66 11.20
C ILE A 68 12.26 6.28 11.01
#